data_AF-A0A3A0B651-F1
#
_entry.id   AF-A0A3A0B651-F1
#
_cell.length_a   1.000
_cell.length_b   1.000
_cell.length_c   1.000
_cell.angle_alpha   90.00
_cell.angle_beta   90.00
_cell.angle_gamma   90.00
#
_symmetry.space_group_name_H-M   'P 1'
#
loop_
_entity.id
_entity.type
_entity.pdbx_description
1 polymer ?
#
loop_
_entity_poly.entity_id
_entity_poly.type
_entity_poly.pdbx_seq_one_letter_code
_entity_poly.pdbx_strand_id
1 'polypeptide(L)'
;KAENDLYASVGATKSQVADFRTKFNDLEKKINSKSGSKEDAEKTFAEIEASKIRCLPEFWDRFNAMKKKLDAWGPAPTNNYTVVKGDCLWKISGKSNIYNNPKLWPALWEANKSGVVSAPPRIPKTIPNPNLIYPGQVLKVPTLTDAQKKDYLKKRVYWRNTKTKNRIKKTTKTESTEKKESTEKKSN
;
A
#
# COMPACT_ATOMS: atom_id res chain seq x y z
N LYS A 1 -1.39 -30.31 39.45
CA LYS A 1 0.07 -30.51 39.57
C LYS A 1 0.77 -30.13 38.27
N ALA A 2 0.41 -30.77 37.15
CA ALA A 2 0.98 -30.49 35.81
C ALA A 2 0.99 -28.99 35.40
N GLU A 3 -0.08 -28.23 35.61
CA GLU A 3 -0.10 -26.79 35.25
C GLU A 3 0.87 -25.95 36.09
N ASN A 4 1.03 -26.26 37.38
CA ASN A 4 1.96 -25.54 38.23
C ASN A 4 3.41 -25.82 37.83
N ASP A 5 3.72 -27.06 37.44
CA ASP A 5 5.05 -27.45 36.95
C ASP A 5 5.37 -26.75 35.62
N LEU A 6 4.36 -26.56 34.76
CA LEU A 6 4.48 -25.79 33.52
C LEU A 6 4.74 -24.30 33.78
N TYR A 7 4.01 -23.67 34.72
CA TYR A 7 4.25 -22.26 35.07
C TYR A 7 5.60 -22.06 35.76
N ALA A 8 6.02 -23.03 36.60
CA ALA A 8 7.33 -23.02 37.22
C ALA A 8 8.47 -23.09 36.18
N SER A 9 8.26 -23.78 35.05
CA SER A 9 9.23 -23.84 33.94
C SER A 9 9.52 -22.48 33.30
N VAL A 10 8.55 -21.56 33.33
CA VAL A 10 8.73 -20.17 32.91
C VAL A 10 9.07 -19.21 34.06
N GLY A 11 9.29 -19.75 35.27
CA GLY A 11 9.62 -18.98 36.47
C GLY A 11 8.45 -18.15 37.02
N ALA A 12 7.21 -18.55 36.72
CA ALA A 12 6.02 -17.80 37.10
C ALA A 12 5.12 -18.55 38.08
N THR A 13 4.48 -17.80 38.95
CA THR A 13 3.44 -18.29 39.87
C THR A 13 2.05 -18.24 39.21
N LYS A 14 1.10 -19.03 39.74
CA LYS A 14 -0.28 -19.03 39.25
C LYS A 14 -0.94 -17.64 39.26
N SER A 15 -0.62 -16.82 40.27
CA SER A 15 -1.12 -15.43 40.36
C SER A 15 -0.56 -14.56 39.24
N GLN A 16 0.77 -14.60 39.02
CA GLN A 16 1.41 -13.82 37.96
C GLN A 16 0.90 -14.20 36.57
N VAL A 17 0.61 -15.50 36.34
CA VAL A 17 0.00 -15.94 35.08
C VAL A 17 -1.44 -15.44 34.95
N ALA A 18 -2.22 -15.37 36.03
CA ALA A 18 -3.57 -14.79 36.00
C ALA A 18 -3.55 -13.29 35.68
N ASP A 19 -2.63 -12.53 36.28
CA ASP A 19 -2.45 -11.10 35.97
C ASP A 19 -1.94 -10.89 34.54
N PHE A 20 -1.10 -11.80 34.04
CA PHE A 20 -0.67 -11.78 32.65
C PHE A 20 -1.84 -12.06 31.69
N ARG A 21 -2.72 -13.02 32.01
CA ARG A 21 -3.91 -13.33 31.21
C ARG A 21 -4.82 -12.12 31.05
N THR A 22 -5.08 -11.37 32.13
CA THR A 22 -5.95 -10.19 32.07
C THR A 22 -5.33 -9.12 31.18
N LYS A 23 -4.06 -8.76 31.40
CA LYS A 23 -3.32 -7.82 30.55
C LYS A 23 -3.28 -8.23 29.09
N PHE A 24 -3.03 -9.51 28.82
CA PHE A 24 -2.99 -10.08 27.47
C PHE A 24 -4.34 -9.97 26.76
N ASN A 25 -5.43 -10.33 27.45
CA ASN A 25 -6.78 -10.25 26.89
C ASN A 25 -7.21 -8.80 26.64
N ASP A 26 -6.86 -7.88 27.52
CA ASP A 26 -7.18 -6.46 27.35
C ASP A 26 -6.41 -5.85 26.17
N LEU A 27 -5.14 -6.20 26.01
CA LEU A 27 -4.37 -5.80 24.83
C LEU A 27 -4.93 -6.41 23.54
N GLU A 28 -5.28 -7.70 23.56
CA GLU A 28 -5.87 -8.38 22.40
C GLU A 28 -7.16 -7.68 21.96
N LYS A 29 -8.02 -7.32 22.92
CA LYS A 29 -9.23 -6.55 22.66
C LYS A 29 -8.89 -5.21 22.00
N LYS A 30 -7.96 -4.43 22.56
CA LYS A 30 -7.54 -3.13 22.00
C LYS A 30 -7.01 -3.24 20.57
N ILE A 31 -6.17 -4.24 20.29
CA ILE A 31 -5.61 -4.49 18.95
C ILE A 31 -6.71 -4.90 17.97
N ASN A 32 -7.65 -5.75 18.40
CA ASN A 32 -8.76 -6.18 17.55
C ASN A 32 -9.74 -5.04 17.23
N SER A 33 -10.05 -4.17 18.20
CA SER A 33 -10.93 -3.01 18.01
C SER A 33 -10.23 -1.82 17.37
N LYS A 34 -8.89 -1.87 17.20
CA LYS A 34 -8.06 -0.74 16.75
C LYS A 34 -8.32 0.55 17.54
N SER A 35 -8.67 0.39 18.82
CA SER A 35 -9.09 1.51 19.66
C SER A 35 -7.94 2.02 20.51
N GLY A 36 -7.72 3.34 20.51
CA GLY A 36 -6.69 4.02 21.28
C GLY A 36 -5.47 4.43 20.47
N SER A 37 -4.42 4.87 21.17
CA SER A 37 -3.11 5.21 20.60
C SER A 37 -2.34 3.91 20.28
N LYS A 38 -1.75 3.86 19.07
CA LYS A 38 -0.91 2.73 18.63
C LYS A 38 0.32 2.58 19.54
N GLU A 39 0.84 3.72 19.99
CA GLU A 39 2.02 3.81 20.85
C GLU A 39 1.78 3.12 22.20
N ASP A 40 0.58 3.26 22.78
CA ASP A 40 0.26 2.60 24.06
C ASP A 40 0.07 1.09 23.91
N ALA A 41 -0.48 0.65 22.78
CA ALA A 41 -0.57 -0.77 22.44
C ALA A 41 0.83 -1.38 22.23
N GLU A 42 1.76 -0.65 21.60
CA GLU A 42 3.15 -1.10 21.42
C GLU A 42 3.90 -1.19 22.75
N LYS A 43 3.71 -0.25 23.69
CA LYS A 43 4.30 -0.32 25.03
C LYS A 43 3.83 -1.54 25.80
N THR A 44 2.52 -1.75 25.85
CA THR A 44 1.93 -2.92 26.54
C THR A 44 2.31 -4.24 25.86
N PHE A 45 2.44 -4.24 24.53
CA PHE A 45 2.97 -5.38 23.80
C PHE A 45 4.43 -5.68 24.15
N ALA A 46 5.28 -4.65 24.29
CA ALA A 46 6.68 -4.81 24.70
C ALA A 46 6.82 -5.36 26.14
N GLU A 47 5.96 -4.92 27.07
CA GLU A 47 5.88 -5.49 28.43
C GLU A 47 5.53 -6.99 28.41
N ILE A 48 4.59 -7.36 27.53
CA ILE A 48 4.20 -8.76 27.31
C ILE A 48 5.33 -9.56 26.63
N GLU A 49 6.06 -8.96 25.69
CA GLU A 49 7.17 -9.58 24.98
C GLU A 49 8.35 -9.89 25.90
N ALA A 50 8.62 -9.01 26.87
CA ALA A 50 9.65 -9.17 27.90
C ALA A 50 9.35 -10.31 28.89
N SER A 51 8.07 -10.66 29.08
CA SER A 51 7.66 -11.70 30.02
C SER A 51 7.81 -13.10 29.41
N LYS A 52 8.55 -13.99 30.08
CA LYS A 52 8.75 -15.40 29.63
C LYS A 52 7.46 -16.22 29.62
N ILE A 53 6.44 -15.79 30.36
CA ILE A 53 5.07 -16.36 30.39
C ILE A 53 4.45 -16.44 28.98
N ARG A 54 4.84 -15.53 28.09
CA ARG A 54 4.39 -15.50 26.69
C ARG A 54 4.66 -16.80 25.92
N CYS A 55 5.72 -17.53 26.26
CA CYS A 55 6.11 -18.76 25.57
C CYS A 55 5.28 -19.97 25.99
N LEU A 56 4.33 -19.83 26.92
CA LEU A 56 3.42 -20.90 27.26
C LEU A 56 2.51 -21.26 26.07
N PRO A 57 2.19 -22.54 25.86
CA PRO A 57 1.36 -22.99 24.73
C PRO A 57 0.01 -22.26 24.63
N GLU A 58 -0.59 -21.86 25.77
CA GLU A 58 -1.85 -21.11 25.82
C GLU A 58 -1.76 -19.72 25.13
N PHE A 59 -0.59 -19.08 25.17
CA PHE A 59 -0.42 -17.71 24.69
C PHE A 59 0.33 -17.61 23.38
N TRP A 60 1.18 -18.58 23.05
CA TRP A 60 2.12 -18.49 21.93
C TRP A 60 1.43 -18.17 20.59
N ASP A 61 0.39 -18.94 20.24
CA ASP A 61 -0.32 -18.75 18.97
C ASP A 61 -1.09 -17.43 18.93
N ARG A 62 -1.75 -17.09 20.04
CA ARG A 62 -2.48 -15.82 20.18
C ARG A 62 -1.54 -14.62 20.14
N PHE A 63 -0.35 -14.73 20.72
CA PHE A 63 0.67 -13.69 20.70
C PHE A 63 1.18 -13.46 19.28
N ASN A 64 1.46 -14.52 18.52
CA ASN A 64 1.88 -14.41 17.12
C ASN A 64 0.78 -13.77 16.26
N ALA A 65 -0.49 -14.14 16.49
CA ALA A 65 -1.62 -13.51 15.82
C ALA A 65 -1.77 -12.02 16.21
N MET A 66 -1.58 -11.70 17.49
CA MET A 66 -1.60 -10.34 18.01
C MET A 66 -0.48 -9.48 17.39
N LYS A 67 0.76 -10.00 17.32
CA LYS A 67 1.90 -9.35 16.67
C LYS A 67 1.59 -8.98 15.22
N LYS A 68 1.06 -9.92 14.45
CA LYS A 68 0.63 -9.66 13.05
C LYS A 68 -0.44 -8.58 12.95
N LYS A 69 -1.41 -8.57 13.88
CA LYS A 69 -2.47 -7.55 13.90
C LYS A 69 -1.93 -6.17 14.29
N LEU A 70 -0.97 -6.11 15.21
CA LEU A 70 -0.31 -4.88 15.61
C LEU A 70 0.52 -4.29 14.45
N ASP A 71 1.28 -5.13 13.74
CA ASP A 71 2.00 -4.73 12.53
C ASP A 71 1.03 -4.21 11.44
N ALA A 72 -0.14 -4.84 11.29
CA ALA A 72 -1.19 -4.42 10.37
C ALA A 72 -2.05 -3.24 10.87
N TRP A 73 -1.93 -2.84 12.14
CA TRP A 73 -2.62 -1.67 12.72
C TRP A 73 -1.91 -0.36 12.32
N GLY A 74 -0.67 -0.43 11.85
CA GLY A 74 0.03 0.70 11.22
C GLY A 74 -0.32 0.91 9.74
N PRO A 75 0.06 2.06 9.16
CA PRO A 75 0.12 2.18 7.70
C PRO A 75 1.07 1.10 7.18
N ALA A 76 0.66 0.42 6.10
CA ALA A 76 1.50 -0.60 5.46
C ALA A 76 2.92 -0.05 5.23
N PRO A 77 3.98 -0.85 5.45
CA PRO A 77 5.35 -0.40 5.27
C PRO A 77 5.50 0.20 3.87
N THR A 78 5.71 1.51 3.81
CA THR A 78 5.90 2.19 2.54
C THR A 78 7.32 1.93 2.10
N ASN A 79 7.48 1.13 1.05
CA ASN A 79 8.77 1.04 0.38
C ASN A 79 9.11 2.44 -0.14
N ASN A 80 10.36 2.86 0.01
CA ASN A 80 10.82 4.14 -0.51
C ASN A 80 11.84 3.88 -1.61
N TYR A 81 11.82 4.69 -2.67
CA TYR A 81 12.76 4.57 -3.78
C TYR A 81 13.42 5.90 -4.08
N THR A 82 14.75 5.92 -4.09
CA THR A 82 15.53 7.10 -4.49
C THR A 82 15.70 7.13 -6.00
N VAL A 83 15.20 8.18 -6.63
CA VAL A 83 15.30 8.39 -8.09
C VAL A 83 16.75 8.58 -8.50
N VAL A 84 17.19 7.83 -9.51
CA VAL A 84 18.53 7.95 -10.10
C VAL A 84 18.45 8.69 -11.44
N LYS A 85 19.56 9.31 -11.88
CA LYS A 85 19.64 9.97 -13.19
C LYS A 85 19.22 9.02 -14.32
N GLY A 86 18.24 9.43 -15.12
CA GLY A 86 17.70 8.63 -16.24
C GLY A 86 16.51 7.73 -15.89
N ASP A 87 16.08 7.73 -14.63
CA ASP A 87 14.83 7.11 -14.23
C ASP A 87 13.62 7.92 -14.72
N CYS A 88 12.53 7.18 -14.98
CA CYS A 88 11.19 7.73 -15.16
C CYS A 88 10.22 6.83 -14.39
N LEU A 89 9.03 7.33 -14.05
CA LEU A 89 8.05 6.57 -13.27
C LEU A 89 7.73 5.20 -13.89
N TRP A 90 7.75 5.11 -15.23
CA TRP A 90 7.57 3.87 -15.98
C TRP A 90 8.68 2.85 -15.68
N LYS A 91 9.96 3.26 -15.77
CA LYS A 91 11.12 2.40 -15.48
C LYS A 91 11.15 1.98 -14.02
N ILE A 92 10.89 2.90 -13.09
CA ILE A 92 10.87 2.62 -11.65
C ILE A 92 9.82 1.56 -11.34
N SER A 93 8.61 1.70 -11.89
CA SER A 93 7.52 0.73 -11.70
C SER A 93 7.82 -0.64 -12.32
N GLY A 94 8.65 -0.68 -13.36
CA GLY A 94 9.09 -1.91 -14.01
C GLY A 94 10.12 -2.71 -13.23
N LYS A 95 10.77 -2.14 -12.20
CA LYS A 95 11.76 -2.87 -11.39
C LYS A 95 11.10 -4.01 -10.61
N SER A 96 11.77 -5.16 -10.55
CA SER A 96 11.32 -6.35 -9.82
C SER A 96 11.01 -6.05 -8.35
N ASN A 97 11.82 -5.19 -7.73
CA ASN A 97 11.73 -4.85 -6.31
C ASN A 97 10.63 -3.80 -6.00
N ILE A 98 9.94 -3.28 -7.04
CA ILE A 98 8.90 -2.27 -6.92
C ILE A 98 7.54 -2.91 -7.24
N TYR A 99 7.21 -3.04 -8.53
CA TYR A 99 5.95 -3.68 -8.96
C TYR A 99 6.14 -4.77 -10.02
N ASN A 100 7.35 -4.92 -10.57
CA ASN A 100 7.64 -5.77 -11.73
C ASN A 100 6.69 -5.52 -12.92
N ASN A 101 6.10 -4.31 -13.00
CA ASN A 101 5.13 -3.98 -14.04
C ASN A 101 5.17 -2.48 -14.30
N PRO A 102 5.77 -2.07 -15.43
CA PRO A 102 5.95 -0.66 -15.72
C PRO A 102 4.62 0.05 -15.99
N LYS A 103 3.54 -0.70 -16.26
CA LYS A 103 2.19 -0.17 -16.52
C LYS A 103 1.53 0.38 -15.24
N LEU A 104 2.11 0.12 -14.07
CA LEU A 104 1.62 0.57 -12.76
C LEU A 104 2.23 1.91 -12.31
N TRP A 105 2.97 2.59 -13.19
CA TRP A 105 3.47 3.94 -12.93
C TRP A 105 2.41 4.97 -12.50
N PRO A 106 1.13 4.91 -12.94
CA PRO A 106 0.12 5.87 -12.46
C PRO A 106 -0.13 5.75 -10.96
N ALA A 107 -0.07 4.54 -10.40
CA ALA A 107 -0.22 4.32 -8.95
C ALA A 107 0.94 4.96 -8.17
N LEU A 108 2.17 4.86 -8.71
CA LEU A 108 3.34 5.51 -8.14
C LEU A 108 3.21 7.04 -8.19
N TRP A 109 2.68 7.59 -9.30
CA TRP A 109 2.44 9.02 -9.42
C TRP A 109 1.37 9.51 -8.45
N GLU A 110 0.21 8.85 -8.39
CA GLU A 110 -0.91 9.22 -7.53
C GLU A 110 -0.50 9.30 -6.05
N ALA A 111 0.31 8.36 -5.58
CA ALA A 111 0.82 8.34 -4.21
C ALA A 111 1.81 9.47 -3.87
N ASN A 112 2.43 10.09 -4.88
CA ASN A 112 3.46 11.11 -4.71
C ASN A 112 3.07 12.49 -5.26
N LYS A 113 1.91 12.61 -5.90
CA LYS A 113 1.41 13.86 -6.50
C LYS A 113 1.31 14.98 -5.46
N SER A 114 0.83 14.65 -4.26
CA SER A 114 0.69 15.57 -3.13
C SER A 114 1.96 15.76 -2.30
N GLY A 115 2.99 14.94 -2.51
CA GLY A 115 4.23 15.03 -1.74
C GLY A 115 5.10 13.76 -1.81
N VAL A 116 6.39 13.93 -2.09
CA VAL A 116 7.44 12.90 -1.96
C VAL A 116 7.97 12.85 -0.52
N VAL A 117 8.70 11.79 -0.15
CA VAL A 117 9.27 11.64 1.20
C VAL A 117 10.37 12.66 1.46
N SER A 118 11.29 12.79 0.50
CA SER A 118 12.42 13.70 0.58
C SER A 118 12.81 14.17 -0.80
N ALA A 119 13.33 15.38 -0.90
CA ALA A 119 13.85 15.95 -2.13
C ALA A 119 15.11 16.78 -1.81
N PRO A 120 16.10 16.81 -2.71
CA PRO A 120 17.26 17.68 -2.55
C PRO A 120 16.86 19.17 -2.56
N PRO A 121 17.75 20.07 -2.10
CA PRO A 121 17.50 21.51 -2.14
C PRO A 121 17.16 21.98 -3.56
N ARG A 122 16.24 22.95 -3.68
CA ARG A 122 15.78 23.55 -4.95
C ARG A 122 14.94 22.64 -5.87
N ILE A 123 14.54 21.45 -5.42
CA ILE A 123 13.65 20.55 -6.15
C ILE A 123 12.25 20.55 -5.50
N PRO A 124 11.15 20.57 -6.30
CA PRO A 124 9.80 20.53 -5.73
C PRO A 124 9.55 19.21 -4.99
N LYS A 125 8.90 19.32 -3.82
CA LYS A 125 8.47 18.15 -3.04
C LYS A 125 7.18 17.52 -3.58
N THR A 126 6.50 18.16 -4.52
CA THR A 126 5.27 17.64 -5.15
C THR A 126 5.53 17.33 -6.61
N ILE A 127 4.78 16.37 -7.16
CA ILE A 127 4.91 15.93 -8.57
C ILE A 127 3.60 16.23 -9.30
N PRO A 128 3.33 17.50 -9.68
CA PRO A 128 2.11 17.85 -10.38
C PRO A 128 2.04 17.22 -11.78
N ASN A 129 3.20 17.07 -12.43
CA ASN A 129 3.32 16.44 -13.74
C ASN A 129 4.09 15.11 -13.59
N PRO A 130 3.52 13.97 -14.01
CA PRO A 130 4.15 12.65 -13.87
C PRO A 130 5.48 12.51 -14.63
N ASN A 131 5.73 13.35 -15.63
CA ASN A 131 6.97 13.32 -16.41
C ASN A 131 8.12 14.09 -15.74
N LEU A 132 7.85 14.88 -14.69
CA LEU A 132 8.82 15.73 -14.01
C LEU A 132 9.24 15.10 -12.68
N ILE A 133 10.20 14.19 -12.74
CA ILE A 133 10.90 13.66 -11.57
C ILE A 133 12.39 13.98 -11.67
N TYR A 134 13.04 14.18 -10.53
CA TYR A 134 14.43 14.62 -10.44
C TYR A 134 15.27 13.61 -9.66
N PRO A 135 16.56 13.45 -10.03
CA PRO A 135 17.48 12.60 -9.28
C PRO A 135 17.59 13.02 -7.82
N GLY A 136 17.70 12.03 -6.92
CA GLY A 136 17.77 12.24 -5.47
C GLY A 136 16.41 12.42 -4.78
N GLN A 137 15.30 12.53 -5.53
CA GLN A 137 13.97 12.48 -4.91
C GLN A 137 13.69 11.08 -4.33
N VAL A 138 13.14 11.02 -3.12
CA VAL A 138 12.73 9.79 -2.47
C VAL A 138 11.22 9.63 -2.59
N LEU A 139 10.78 8.71 -3.44
CA LEU A 139 9.37 8.43 -3.72
C LEU A 139 8.78 7.42 -2.73
N LYS A 140 7.53 7.63 -2.34
CA LYS A 140 6.69 6.66 -1.64
C LYS A 140 6.21 5.60 -2.62
N VAL A 141 6.49 4.34 -2.34
CA VAL A 141 6.07 3.18 -3.15
C VAL A 141 4.98 2.44 -2.39
N PRO A 142 3.68 2.68 -2.69
CA PRO A 142 2.59 1.99 -2.02
C PRO A 142 2.58 0.49 -2.35
N THR A 143 2.38 -0.36 -1.36
CA THR A 143 2.17 -1.79 -1.58
C THR A 143 0.78 -2.02 -2.19
N LEU A 144 0.73 -2.38 -3.48
CA LEU A 144 -0.53 -2.66 -4.17
C LEU A 144 -0.92 -4.13 -4.03
N THR A 145 -2.16 -4.38 -3.59
CA THR A 145 -2.79 -5.71 -3.68
C THR A 145 -3.06 -6.10 -5.13
N ASP A 146 -3.20 -7.39 -5.42
CA ASP A 146 -3.43 -7.86 -6.79
C ASP A 146 -4.75 -7.36 -7.39
N ALA A 147 -5.77 -7.14 -6.54
CA ALA A 147 -7.02 -6.49 -6.94
C ALA A 147 -6.77 -5.04 -7.41
N GLN A 148 -5.99 -4.27 -6.65
CA GLN A 148 -5.65 -2.88 -7.01
C GLN A 148 -4.79 -2.83 -8.28
N LYS A 149 -3.81 -3.72 -8.43
CA LYS A 149 -3.01 -3.83 -9.67
C LYS A 149 -3.92 -4.07 -10.88
N LYS A 150 -4.89 -4.98 -10.77
CA LYS A 150 -5.88 -5.26 -11.83
C LYS A 150 -6.71 -4.02 -12.16
N ASP A 151 -7.15 -3.26 -11.17
CA ASP A 151 -7.92 -2.01 -11.38
C ASP A 151 -7.12 -0.97 -12.18
N TYR A 152 -5.87 -0.70 -11.79
CA TYR A 152 -4.98 0.20 -12.53
C TYR A 152 -4.78 -0.22 -13.99
N LEU A 153 -4.63 -1.52 -14.24
CA LEU A 153 -4.49 -2.07 -15.58
C LEU A 153 -5.79 -1.91 -16.40
N LYS A 154 -6.97 -2.13 -15.80
CA LYS A 154 -8.28 -1.97 -16.44
C LYS A 154 -8.54 -0.52 -16.83
N LYS A 155 -8.32 0.44 -15.91
CA LYS A 155 -8.46 1.88 -16.19
C LYS A 155 -7.68 2.29 -17.42
N ARG A 156 -6.44 1.83 -17.55
CA ARG A 156 -5.60 2.14 -18.72
C ARG A 156 -6.15 1.57 -20.03
N VAL A 157 -6.66 0.33 -20.02
CA VAL A 157 -7.28 -0.29 -21.20
C VAL A 157 -8.56 0.46 -21.59
N TYR A 158 -9.37 0.84 -20.60
CA TYR A 158 -10.56 1.66 -20.81
C TYR A 158 -10.21 2.98 -21.52
N TRP A 159 -9.23 3.74 -21.01
CA TRP A 159 -8.77 4.99 -21.63
C TRP A 159 -8.20 4.81 -23.05
N ARG A 160 -7.54 3.67 -23.32
CA ARG A 160 -7.07 3.36 -24.68
C ARG A 160 -8.26 3.13 -25.63
N ASN A 161 -9.21 2.30 -25.22
CA ASN A 161 -10.33 1.90 -26.06
C ASN A 161 -11.30 3.06 -26.32
N THR A 162 -11.51 3.95 -25.35
CA THR A 162 -12.33 5.16 -25.53
C THR A 162 -11.69 6.12 -26.53
N LYS A 163 -10.36 6.33 -26.47
CA LYS A 163 -9.65 7.12 -27.48
C LYS A 163 -9.79 6.53 -28.88
N THR A 164 -9.68 5.21 -29.02
CA THR A 164 -9.87 4.54 -30.31
C THR A 164 -11.29 4.72 -30.84
N LYS A 165 -12.31 4.53 -30.00
CA LYS A 165 -13.72 4.73 -30.37
C LYS A 165 -14.01 6.18 -30.78
N ASN A 166 -13.47 7.16 -30.07
CA ASN A 166 -13.63 8.57 -30.41
C ASN A 166 -12.92 8.92 -31.72
N ARG A 167 -11.74 8.32 -32.00
CA ARG A 167 -11.06 8.48 -33.28
C ARG A 167 -11.89 7.93 -34.44
N ILE A 168 -12.44 6.72 -34.29
CA ILE A 168 -13.31 6.08 -35.29
C ILE A 168 -14.60 6.89 -35.51
N LYS A 169 -15.23 7.39 -34.44
CA LYS A 169 -16.41 8.27 -34.55
C LYS A 169 -16.10 9.60 -35.24
N LYS A 170 -14.90 10.15 -35.04
CA LYS A 170 -14.48 11.38 -35.71
C LYS A 170 -14.28 11.14 -37.21
N THR A 171 -13.62 10.05 -37.59
CA THR A 171 -13.40 9.71 -39.01
C THR A 171 -14.71 9.42 -39.75
N THR A 172 -15.63 8.67 -39.15
CA THR A 172 -16.94 8.38 -39.78
C THR A 172 -17.85 9.61 -39.89
N LYS A 173 -17.71 10.59 -39.00
CA LYS A 173 -18.44 11.88 -39.09
C LYS A 173 -17.89 12.78 -40.22
N THR A 174 -16.59 12.76 -40.46
CA THR A 174 -15.98 13.54 -41.55
C THR A 174 -16.35 12.97 -42.93
N GLU A 175 -16.29 11.65 -43.12
CA GLU A 175 -16.64 10.98 -44.38
C GLU A 175 -18.12 11.15 -44.77
N SER A 176 -19.03 11.22 -43.79
CA SER A 176 -20.46 11.44 -44.05
C SER A 176 -20.80 12.89 -44.41
N THR A 177 -19.94 13.85 -44.06
CA THR A 177 -20.15 15.27 -44.38
C THR A 177 -19.64 15.58 -45.80
N GLU A 178 -18.47 15.06 -46.19
CA GLU A 178 -17.93 15.19 -47.55
C GLU A 178 -18.81 14.49 -48.61
N LYS A 179 -19.44 13.36 -48.27
CA LYS A 179 -20.30 12.64 -49.21
C LYS A 179 -21.58 13.43 -49.53
N LYS A 180 -22.15 14.17 -48.57
CA LYS A 180 -23.32 15.05 -48.80
C LYS A 180 -22.97 16.26 -49.67
N GLU A 181 -21.81 16.88 -49.43
CA GLU A 181 -21.37 18.06 -50.19
C GLU A 181 -20.99 17.70 -51.65
N SER A 182 -20.50 16.48 -51.89
CA SER A 182 -20.21 15.97 -53.24
C SER A 182 -21.45 15.60 -54.07
N THR A 183 -22.57 15.23 -53.41
CA THR A 183 -23.84 14.93 -54.10
C THR A 183 -24.64 16.18 -54.47
N GLU A 184 -24.44 17.29 -53.77
CA GLU A 184 -25.18 18.54 -53.99
C GLU A 184 -24.59 19.37 -55.15
N LYS A 185 -23.28 19.26 -55.41
CA LYS A 185 -22.60 19.91 -56.56
C LYS A 185 -22.83 19.24 -57.93
N LYS A 186 -23.48 18.08 -57.97
CA LYS A 186 -23.75 17.32 -59.23
C LYS A 186 -25.17 17.52 -59.79
N SER A 187 -26.02 18.29 -59.10
CA SER A 187 -27.42 18.56 -59.48
C SER A 187 -27.68 20.01 -59.87
N ASN A 188 -26.64 20.80 -60.17
CA ASN A 188 -26.75 22.19 -60.62
C ASN A 188 -26.08 22.37 -61.98
#